data_AF-A0A954F600-F1
#
_entry.id   AF-A0A954F600-F1
#
_cell.length_a   1.000
_cell.length_b   1.000
_cell.length_c   1.000
_cell.angle_alpha   90.00
_cell.angle_beta   90.00
_cell.angle_gamma   90.00
#
_symmetry.space_group_name_H-M   'P 1'
#
loop_
_entity.id
_entity.type
_entity.pdbx_description
1 polymer ?
#
loop_
_entity_poly.entity_id
_entity_poly.type
_entity_poly.pdbx_seq_one_letter_code
_entity_poly.pdbx_strand_id
1 'polypeptide(L)'
;IGAFCTSHYGVSFPMYSKVTVLGETAHPLFKWLKENAPEGKRGEIQWNFNKFLVDGEGRVVDRFEPKVTPTDEDVIARIESLLPR
;
A
#
# COMPACT_ATOMS: atom_id res chain seq x y z
N ILE A 1 31.10 10.22 -15.83
CA ILE A 1 29.82 9.55 -16.19
C ILE A 1 29.38 8.78 -14.95
N GLY A 2 28.21 8.96 -14.36
CA GLY A 2 27.02 9.65 -14.82
C GLY A 2 26.35 10.35 -13.63
N ALA A 3 25.72 11.48 -13.93
CA ALA A 3 24.80 12.13 -13.02
C ALA A 3 23.85 11.06 -12.46
N PHE A 4 23.76 10.99 -11.14
CA PHE A 4 22.68 10.31 -10.46
C PHE A 4 21.41 11.02 -10.92
N CYS A 5 20.74 10.46 -11.93
CA CYS A 5 19.45 10.93 -12.37
C CYS A 5 18.51 10.71 -11.18
N THR A 6 18.36 11.72 -10.32
CA THR A 6 17.23 11.79 -9.42
C THR A 6 16.01 11.86 -10.33
N SER A 7 15.38 10.72 -10.56
CA SER A 7 14.03 10.69 -11.09
C SER A 7 13.16 11.37 -10.03
N HIS A 8 13.02 12.69 -10.16
CA HIS A 8 12.08 13.47 -9.37
C HIS A 8 10.70 13.14 -9.93
N TYR A 9 10.07 12.08 -9.43
CA TYR A 9 8.71 11.67 -9.83
C TYR A 9 7.63 12.66 -9.35
N GLY A 10 7.99 13.86 -8.89
CA GLY A 10 7.06 14.91 -8.48
C GLY A 10 6.20 14.56 -7.26
N VAL A 11 6.57 13.51 -6.50
CA VAL A 11 5.83 13.04 -5.33
C VAL A 11 6.44 13.58 -4.03
N SER A 12 5.59 13.90 -3.06
CA SER A 12 5.97 14.39 -1.73
C SER A 12 6.21 13.27 -0.71
N PHE A 13 6.05 12.01 -1.13
CA PHE A 13 6.17 10.82 -0.28
C PHE A 13 7.37 9.95 -0.68
N PRO A 14 7.92 9.15 0.25
CA PRO A 14 9.06 8.28 -0.03
C PRO A 14 8.72 7.21 -1.07
N MET A 15 9.67 6.97 -1.98
CA MET A 15 9.64 5.83 -2.88
C MET A 15 10.76 4.86 -2.52
N TYR A 16 10.44 3.58 -2.57
CA TYR A 16 11.37 2.50 -2.28
C TYR A 16 11.90 1.88 -3.57
N SER A 17 12.96 1.08 -3.46
CA SER A 17 13.45 0.26 -4.58
C SER A 17 12.38 -0.70 -5.10
N LYS A 18 12.44 -1.05 -6.38
CA LYS A 18 11.55 -2.05 -6.97
C LYS A 18 11.72 -3.40 -6.26
N VAL A 19 10.61 -4.01 -5.86
CA VAL A 19 10.55 -5.35 -5.26
C VAL A 19 9.47 -6.20 -5.91
N THR A 20 9.57 -7.52 -5.76
CA THR A 20 8.52 -8.46 -6.17
C THR A 20 7.44 -8.52 -5.09
N VAL A 21 6.16 -8.51 -5.49
CA VAL A 21 5.02 -8.55 -4.56
C VAL A 21 4.14 -9.80 -4.70
N LEU A 22 4.47 -10.68 -5.66
CA LEU A 22 3.72 -11.90 -5.99
C LEU A 22 4.60 -13.15 -5.89
N GLY A 23 3.96 -14.28 -5.62
CA GLY A 23 4.61 -15.59 -5.58
C GLY A 23 5.57 -15.80 -4.42
N GLU A 24 6.38 -16.85 -4.52
CA GLU A 24 7.29 -17.29 -3.46
C GLU A 24 8.39 -16.27 -3.14
N THR A 25 8.82 -15.50 -4.14
CA THR A 25 9.85 -14.45 -4.02
C THR A 25 9.28 -13.09 -3.62
N ALA A 26 7.99 -13.01 -3.29
CA ALA A 26 7.39 -11.78 -2.79
C ALA A 26 8.12 -11.28 -1.54
N HIS A 27 8.35 -9.97 -1.49
CA HIS A 27 9.00 -9.31 -0.37
C HIS A 27 8.22 -9.58 0.93
N PRO A 28 8.89 -9.87 2.06
CA PRO A 28 8.23 -10.26 3.32
C PRO A 28 7.13 -9.30 3.78
N LEU A 29 7.35 -7.99 3.62
CA LEU A 29 6.33 -6.97 3.90
C LEU A 29 5.01 -7.23 3.16
N PHE A 30 5.06 -7.52 1.85
CA PHE A 30 3.85 -7.73 1.06
C PHE A 30 3.17 -9.07 1.37
N LYS A 31 3.93 -10.10 1.77
CA LYS A 31 3.35 -11.33 2.31
C LYS A 31 2.56 -11.03 3.59
N TRP A 32 3.21 -10.34 4.53
CA TRP A 32 2.60 -9.95 5.80
C TRP A 32 1.36 -9.06 5.60
N LEU A 33 1.40 -8.07 4.69
CA LEU A 33 0.26 -7.22 4.38
C LEU A 33 -0.95 -8.00 3.82
N LYS A 34 -0.71 -8.93 2.88
CA LYS A 34 -1.76 -9.79 2.30
C LYS A 34 -2.39 -10.71 3.35
N GLU A 35 -1.57 -11.26 4.23
CA GLU A 35 -2.00 -12.19 5.29
C GLU A 35 -2.73 -11.46 6.42
N ASN A 36 -2.36 -10.23 6.76
CA ASN A 36 -2.96 -9.49 7.88
C ASN A 36 -4.12 -8.59 7.48
N ALA A 37 -4.43 -8.47 6.19
CA ALA A 37 -5.61 -7.74 5.74
C ALA A 37 -6.91 -8.25 6.39
N PRO A 38 -7.95 -7.40 6.50
CA PRO A 38 -9.24 -7.83 7.04
C PRO A 38 -9.82 -9.05 6.33
N GLU A 39 -10.62 -9.82 7.05
CA GLU A 39 -11.31 -10.97 6.50
C GLU A 39 -12.13 -10.58 5.24
N GLY A 40 -12.08 -11.43 4.21
CA GLY A 40 -12.69 -11.13 2.90
C GLY A 40 -11.87 -10.20 1.99
N LYS A 41 -10.82 -9.55 2.51
CA LYS A 41 -9.89 -8.69 1.73
C LYS A 41 -8.47 -9.27 1.62
N ARG A 42 -8.24 -10.47 2.14
CA ARG A 42 -7.00 -11.23 1.99
C ARG A 42 -6.86 -11.80 0.58
N GLY A 43 -5.62 -12.11 0.19
CA GLY A 43 -5.31 -12.75 -1.09
C GLY A 43 -4.29 -11.99 -1.92
N GLU A 44 -4.00 -12.50 -3.12
CA GLU A 44 -2.96 -11.97 -4.00
C GLU A 44 -3.25 -10.55 -4.50
N ILE A 45 -2.17 -9.81 -4.81
CA ILE A 45 -2.25 -8.46 -5.38
C ILE A 45 -2.53 -8.60 -6.88
N GLN A 46 -3.73 -8.23 -7.32
CA GLN A 46 -4.16 -8.51 -8.69
C GLN A 46 -3.50 -7.59 -9.72
N TRP A 47 -3.22 -6.33 -9.36
CA TRP A 47 -2.67 -5.34 -10.28
C TRP A 47 -1.92 -4.21 -9.56
N ASN A 48 -1.29 -3.35 -10.35
CA ASN A 48 -0.70 -2.11 -9.88
C ASN A 48 -1.75 -1.23 -9.17
N PHE A 49 -1.31 -0.42 -8.22
CA PHE A 49 -2.14 0.45 -7.40
C PHE A 49 -3.10 -0.27 -6.43
N ASN A 50 -2.81 -1.49 -5.98
CA ASN A 50 -3.47 -2.02 -4.77
C ASN A 50 -3.01 -1.20 -3.55
N LYS A 51 -3.90 -0.89 -2.60
CA LYS A 51 -3.59 -0.08 -1.42
C LYS A 51 -3.86 -0.88 -0.14
N PHE A 52 -2.94 -0.77 0.82
CA PHE A 52 -3.13 -1.27 2.18
C PHE A 52 -3.15 -0.08 3.14
N LEU A 53 -4.07 -0.09 4.08
CA LEU A 53 -4.15 0.91 5.14
C LEU A 53 -3.69 0.29 6.45
N VAL A 54 -2.69 0.93 7.06
CA VAL A 54 -2.09 0.51 8.33
C VAL A 54 -2.33 1.59 9.36
N ASP A 55 -2.80 1.21 10.55
CA ASP A 55 -3.07 2.15 11.66
C ASP A 55 -1.80 2.55 12.43
N GLY A 56 -1.95 3.47 13.39
CA GLY A 56 -0.85 3.96 14.23
C GLY A 56 -0.23 2.91 15.16
N GLU A 57 -0.89 1.75 15.33
CA GLU A 57 -0.39 0.61 16.11
C GLU A 57 0.24 -0.46 15.19
N GLY A 58 0.33 -0.20 13.89
CA GLY A 58 0.94 -1.07 12.91
C GLY A 58 0.05 -2.20 12.43
N ARG A 59 -1.28 -2.15 12.62
CA ARG A 59 -2.21 -3.19 12.14
C ARG A 59 -2.75 -2.87 10.76
N VAL A 60 -2.91 -3.89 9.91
CA VAL A 60 -3.58 -3.74 8.61
C VAL A 60 -5.09 -3.68 8.84
N VAL A 61 -5.63 -2.48 8.74
CA VAL A 61 -7.04 -2.20 9.07
C VAL A 61 -7.93 -2.11 7.85
N ASP A 62 -7.34 -1.95 6.66
CA ASP A 62 -8.08 -2.04 5.40
C ASP A 62 -7.21 -2.37 4.19
N ARG A 63 -7.85 -2.78 3.10
CA ARG A 63 -7.26 -2.96 1.77
C ARG A 63 -8.24 -2.49 0.70
N PHE A 64 -7.72 -1.76 -0.29
CA PHE A 64 -8.48 -1.24 -1.41
C PHE A 64 -7.93 -1.77 -2.74
N GLU A 65 -8.85 -2.26 -3.58
CA GLU A 65 -8.51 -2.80 -4.89
C GLU A 65 -8.03 -1.72 -5.86
N PRO A 66 -7.28 -2.08 -6.92
CA PRO A 66 -6.73 -1.14 -7.91
C PRO A 66 -7.72 -0.09 -8.44
N LYS A 67 -8.98 -0.51 -8.64
CA LYS A 67 -10.06 0.33 -9.17
C LYS A 67 -10.50 1.47 -8.23
N VAL A 68 -10.25 1.34 -6.93
CA VAL A 68 -10.61 2.37 -5.94
C VAL A 68 -9.57 3.48 -6.02
N THR A 69 -10.00 4.72 -6.25
CA THR A 69 -9.05 5.84 -6.35
C THR A 69 -8.46 6.18 -4.98
N PRO A 70 -7.22 6.71 -4.88
CA PRO A 70 -6.67 7.12 -3.58
C PRO A 70 -7.47 8.23 -2.88
N THR A 71 -8.27 8.99 -3.62
CA THR A 71 -9.13 10.09 -3.13
C THR A 71 -10.60 9.68 -3.04
N ASP A 72 -10.88 8.38 -3.11
CA ASP A 72 -12.23 7.85 -2.95
C ASP A 72 -12.77 8.17 -1.54
N GLU A 73 -14.07 8.47 -1.44
CA GLU A 73 -14.71 8.85 -0.18
C GLU A 73 -14.53 7.77 0.89
N ASP A 74 -14.59 6.49 0.51
CA ASP A 74 -14.39 5.37 1.43
C ASP A 74 -12.95 5.32 1.97
N VAL A 75 -11.96 5.64 1.13
CA VAL A 75 -10.55 5.68 1.53
C VAL A 75 -10.32 6.81 2.51
N ILE A 76 -10.81 8.01 2.19
CA ILE A 76 -10.67 9.19 3.04
C ILE A 76 -11.38 8.96 4.37
N ALA A 77 -12.65 8.54 4.35
CA ALA A 77 -13.42 8.29 5.56
C ALA A 77 -12.74 7.26 6.48
N ARG A 78 -12.15 6.20 5.89
CA ARG A 78 -11.41 5.21 6.67
C ARG A 78 -10.15 5.79 7.30
N ILE A 79 -9.38 6.59 6.57
CA ILE A 79 -8.18 7.28 7.11
C ILE A 79 -8.57 8.20 8.26
N GLU A 80 -9.54 9.10 8.04
CA GLU A 80 -10.01 10.06 9.05
C GLU A 80 -10.52 9.36 10.33
N SER A 81 -11.16 8.20 10.19
CA SER A 81 -11.65 7.42 11.35
C SER A 81 -10.53 6.89 12.26
N LEU A 82 -9.28 6.85 11.79
CA LEU A 82 -8.12 6.33 12.50
C LEU A 82 -7.18 7.42 13.01
N LEU A 83 -7.42 8.68 12.63
CA LEU A 83 -6.60 9.79 13.08
C LEU A 83 -6.88 10.07 14.57
N PRO A 84 -5.85 10.45 15.35
CA PRO A 84 -6.05 10.89 16.72
C PRO A 84 -6.95 12.13 16.74
N ARG A 85 -7.82 12.22 17.75
CA ARG A 85 -8.66 13.39 17.99
C ARG A 85 -7.89 14.56 18.58
#